data_AF-A0AAP0MD94-F1
#
_entry.id   AF-A0AAP0MD94-F1
#
_cell.length_a   1.000
_cell.length_b   1.000
_cell.length_c   1.000
_cell.angle_alpha   90.00
_cell.angle_beta   90.00
_cell.angle_gamma   90.00
#
_symmetry.space_group_name_H-M   'P 1'
#
loop_
_entity.id
_entity.type
_entity.pdbx_description
1 polymer ?
#
loop_
_entity_poly.entity_id
_entity_poly.type
_entity_poly.pdbx_seq_one_letter_code
_entity_poly.pdbx_strand_id
1 'polypeptide(L)'
;MAATSSSQLKNICVLSGFRYGKYKEFVQAAIDLGRAIAERKLHLVYGGGDRGLSKLVSEAAFVQGSQVLGIIPKALKPLRCLPDSPTGEELSQVCKKEYLKC
;
A
#
# COMPACT_ATOMS: atom_id res chain seq x y z
N MET A 1 -31.06 -20.94 -2.40
CA MET A 1 -29.99 -20.80 -1.39
C MET A 1 -29.55 -19.34 -1.36
N ALA A 2 -29.42 -18.80 -0.15
CA ALA A 2 -29.58 -17.38 0.19
C ALA A 2 -28.67 -16.38 -0.56
N ALA A 3 -29.24 -15.21 -0.87
CA ALA A 3 -28.54 -14.04 -1.37
C ALA A 3 -27.54 -13.55 -0.31
N THR A 4 -26.26 -13.51 -0.65
CA THR A 4 -25.30 -12.68 0.08
C THR A 4 -25.14 -11.39 -0.71
N SER A 5 -25.72 -10.30 -0.21
CA SER A 5 -25.39 -8.95 -0.67
C SER A 5 -23.93 -8.69 -0.29
N SER A 6 -23.00 -9.16 -1.13
CA SER A 6 -21.58 -9.14 -0.82
C SER A 6 -21.01 -7.82 -1.32
N SER A 7 -20.75 -6.91 -0.39
CA SER A 7 -19.91 -5.74 -0.63
C SER A 7 -18.55 -6.20 -1.15
N GLN A 8 -18.40 -6.22 -2.47
CA GLN A 8 -17.19 -6.62 -3.17
C GLN A 8 -16.01 -5.82 -2.59
N LEU A 9 -15.08 -6.52 -1.94
CA LEU A 9 -13.86 -5.92 -1.42
C LEU A 9 -13.06 -5.40 -2.62
N LYS A 10 -12.81 -4.09 -2.66
CA LYS A 10 -12.03 -3.45 -3.73
C LYS A 10 -10.63 -3.06 -3.27
N ASN A 11 -10.47 -2.73 -1.99
CA ASN A 11 -9.24 -2.16 -1.44
C ASN A 11 -8.79 -2.96 -0.22
N ILE A 12 -7.49 -3.22 -0.12
CA ILE A 12 -6.84 -3.83 1.04
C ILE A 12 -5.87 -2.82 1.63
N CYS A 13 -5.98 -2.56 2.94
CA CYS A 13 -5.02 -1.76 3.67
C CYS A 13 -3.99 -2.67 4.35
N VAL A 14 -2.70 -2.45 4.09
CA VAL A 14 -1.61 -3.20 4.72
C VAL A 14 -0.86 -2.31 5.71
N LEU A 15 -0.89 -2.74 6.97
CA LEU A 15 -0.11 -2.14 8.04
C LEU A 15 1.05 -3.06 8.40
N SER A 16 2.27 -2.53 8.35
CA SER A 16 3.49 -3.24 8.75
C SER A 16 4.42 -2.29 9.48
N GLY A 17 5.28 -2.86 10.33
CA GLY A 17 6.42 -2.14 10.88
C GLY A 17 7.40 -1.70 9.79
N PHE A 18 8.19 -0.66 10.12
CA PHE A 18 9.22 -0.07 9.26
C PHE A 18 10.44 -1.00 9.05
N ARG A 19 10.57 -2.06 9.86
CA ARG A 19 11.65 -3.04 9.77
C ARG A 19 11.19 -4.25 8.96
N TYR A 20 12.08 -4.81 8.16
CA TYR A 20 11.84 -6.04 7.38
C TYR A 20 11.62 -7.29 8.24
N GLY A 21 11.77 -7.19 9.56
CA GLY A 21 11.80 -8.34 10.46
C GLY A 21 13.17 -9.01 10.46
N LYS A 22 13.35 -9.97 11.37
CA LYS A 22 14.58 -10.77 11.51
C LYS A 22 14.61 -11.98 10.57
N TYR A 23 13.43 -12.38 10.08
CA TYR A 23 13.20 -13.64 9.37
C TYR A 23 12.86 -13.35 7.90
N LYS A 24 13.52 -14.07 6.98
CA LYS A 24 13.35 -13.92 5.52
C LYS A 24 11.96 -14.35 5.05
N GLU A 25 11.30 -15.18 5.84
CA GLU A 25 9.95 -15.70 5.63
C GLU A 25 8.92 -14.56 5.55
N PHE A 26 9.12 -13.46 6.29
CA PHE A 26 8.25 -12.29 6.19
C PHE A 26 8.41 -11.52 4.87
N VAL A 27 9.63 -11.50 4.33
CA VAL A 27 9.90 -10.89 3.02
C VAL A 27 9.20 -11.67 1.93
N GLN A 28 9.31 -13.00 1.94
CA GLN A 28 8.64 -13.84 0.95
C GLN A 28 7.11 -13.73 1.08
N ALA A 29 6.57 -13.81 2.30
CA ALA A 29 5.15 -13.65 2.55
C ALA A 29 4.60 -12.29 2.08
N ALA A 30 5.39 -11.21 2.23
CA ALA A 30 5.02 -9.89 1.73
C ALA A 30 4.93 -9.84 0.20
N ILE A 31 5.86 -10.48 -0.50
CA ILE A 31 5.85 -10.57 -1.96
C ILE A 31 4.64 -11.40 -2.43
N ASP A 32 4.41 -12.55 -1.80
CA ASP A 32 3.30 -13.45 -2.14
C ASP A 32 1.95 -12.76 -1.89
N LEU A 33 1.84 -11.98 -0.81
CA LEU A 33 0.67 -11.15 -0.53
C LEU A 33 0.44 -10.11 -1.63
N GLY A 34 1.46 -9.36 -2.03
CA GLY A 34 1.33 -8.36 -3.08
C GLY A 34 0.88 -8.96 -4.42
N ARG A 35 1.42 -10.15 -4.75
CA ARG A 35 0.99 -10.91 -5.93
C ARG A 35 -0.48 -11.33 -5.85
N ALA A 36 -0.90 -11.90 -4.73
CA ALA A 36 -2.27 -12.36 -4.54
C ALA A 36 -3.30 -11.21 -4.61
N ILE A 37 -2.92 -10.01 -4.16
CA ILE A 37 -3.74 -8.79 -4.28
C ILE A 37 -3.94 -8.43 -5.75
N ALA A 38 -2.86 -8.46 -6.54
CA ALA A 38 -2.91 -8.13 -7.96
C ALA A 38 -3.66 -9.18 -8.79
N GLU A 39 -3.44 -10.48 -8.53
CA GLU A 39 -4.16 -11.58 -9.18
C GLU A 39 -5.69 -11.46 -9.00
N ARG A 40 -6.13 -10.97 -7.84
CA ARG A 40 -7.54 -10.74 -7.52
C ARG A 40 -8.07 -9.40 -8.02
N LYS A 41 -7.26 -8.60 -8.73
CA LYS A 41 -7.59 -7.25 -9.20
C LYS A 41 -8.04 -6.31 -8.08
N LEU A 42 -7.48 -6.49 -6.89
CA LEU A 42 -7.73 -5.63 -5.74
C LEU A 42 -6.74 -4.47 -5.77
N HIS A 43 -7.10 -3.37 -5.10
CA HIS A 43 -6.23 -2.22 -4.91
C HIS A 43 -5.57 -2.28 -3.52
N LEU A 44 -4.32 -1.82 -3.44
CA LEU A 44 -3.56 -1.79 -2.20
C LEU A 44 -3.51 -0.36 -1.65
N VAL A 45 -3.73 -0.21 -0.34
CA VAL A 45 -3.51 1.02 0.41
C VAL A 45 -2.45 0.75 1.48
N TYR A 46 -1.46 1.63 1.63
CA TYR A 46 -0.42 1.49 2.66
C TYR A 46 0.07 2.86 3.15
N GLY A 47 0.87 2.87 4.22
CA GLY A 47 1.38 4.09 4.85
C GLY A 47 2.46 4.86 4.07
N GLY A 48 2.72 4.53 2.79
CA GLY A 48 3.66 5.23 1.91
C GLY A 48 5.13 5.25 2.36
N GLY A 49 5.52 4.39 3.30
CA GLY A 49 6.91 4.27 3.73
C GLY A 49 7.82 3.78 2.61
N ASP A 50 9.06 4.26 2.57
CA ASP A 50 10.07 3.92 1.57
C ASP A 50 10.90 2.67 1.91
N ARG A 51 10.62 2.02 3.03
CA ARG A 51 11.31 0.83 3.54
C ARG A 51 10.35 -0.06 4.33
N GLY A 52 10.78 -1.29 4.58
CA GLY A 52 10.04 -2.30 5.33
C GLY A 52 9.18 -3.22 4.46
N LEU A 53 8.40 -4.08 5.11
CA LEU A 53 7.58 -5.08 4.40
C LEU A 53 6.45 -4.43 3.59
N SER A 54 5.87 -3.34 4.06
CA SER A 54 4.80 -2.62 3.35
C SER A 54 5.27 -2.12 1.98
N LYS A 55 6.52 -1.68 1.86
CA LYS A 55 7.12 -1.34 0.55
C LYS A 55 7.21 -2.56 -0.36
N LEU A 56 7.67 -3.70 0.15
CA LEU A 56 7.80 -4.93 -0.64
C LEU A 56 6.45 -5.42 -1.17
N VAL A 57 5.40 -5.38 -0.33
CA VAL A 57 4.02 -5.67 -0.76
C VAL A 57 3.60 -4.71 -1.88
N SER A 58 3.91 -3.43 -1.71
CA SER A 58 3.53 -2.37 -2.66
C SER A 58 4.20 -2.53 -4.02
N GLU A 59 5.49 -2.84 -4.04
CA GLU A 59 6.25 -3.10 -5.27
C GLU A 59 5.73 -4.36 -5.95
N ALA A 60 5.53 -5.44 -5.20
CA ALA A 60 5.01 -6.70 -5.74
C ALA A 60 3.61 -6.55 -6.35
N ALA A 61 2.72 -5.80 -5.71
CA ALA A 61 1.39 -5.51 -6.24
C ALA A 61 1.45 -4.60 -7.48
N PHE A 62 2.30 -3.56 -7.45
CA PHE A 62 2.45 -2.60 -8.55
C PHE A 62 3.02 -3.24 -9.81
N VAL A 63 4.08 -4.05 -9.68
CA VAL A 63 4.71 -4.77 -10.81
C VAL A 63 3.71 -5.69 -11.51
N GLN A 64 2.76 -6.27 -10.76
CA GLN A 64 1.70 -7.13 -11.28
C GLN A 64 0.50 -6.34 -11.84
N GLY A 65 0.54 -5.00 -11.85
CA GLY A 65 -0.50 -4.14 -12.43
C GLY A 65 -1.66 -3.78 -11.49
N SER A 66 -1.52 -4.00 -10.18
CA SER A 66 -2.49 -3.50 -9.20
C SER A 66 -2.32 -2.00 -8.95
N GLN A 67 -3.43 -1.30 -8.64
CA GLN A 67 -3.34 0.08 -8.19
C GLN A 67 -2.90 0.13 -6.72
N VAL A 68 -1.94 1.01 -6.43
CA VAL A 68 -1.35 1.16 -5.11
C VAL A 68 -1.46 2.62 -4.66
N LEU A 69 -2.00 2.82 -3.45
CA LEU A 69 -2.14 4.13 -2.81
C LEU A 69 -1.26 4.20 -1.55
N GLY A 70 -0.27 5.10 -1.55
CA GLY A 70 0.54 5.42 -0.38
C GLY A 70 0.01 6.68 0.34
N ILE A 71 -0.31 6.57 1.62
CA ILE A 71 -0.79 7.68 2.45
C ILE A 71 0.29 8.09 3.43
N ILE A 72 0.81 9.31 3.30
CA ILE A 72 1.86 9.84 4.19
C ILE A 72 1.42 11.22 4.72
N PRO A 73 1.30 11.38 6.05
CA PRO A 73 1.03 12.67 6.66
C PRO A 73 2.09 13.72 6.28
N LYS A 74 1.67 14.96 6.04
CA LYS A 74 2.58 16.07 5.70
C LYS A 74 3.68 16.27 6.75
N ALA A 75 3.36 16.06 8.03
CA ALA A 75 4.31 16.16 9.14
C ALA A 75 5.48 15.16 9.05
N LEU A 76 5.31 14.04 8.33
CA LEU A 76 6.35 13.02 8.14
C LEU A 76 7.12 13.18 6.81
N LYS A 77 6.77 14.18 5.98
CA LYS A 77 7.47 14.49 4.72
C LYS A 77 8.94 14.92 4.92
N PRO A 78 9.29 15.77 5.91
CA PRO A 78 10.69 16.19 6.12
C PRO A 78 11.58 15.14 6.78
N LEU A 79 11.02 14.06 7.34
CA LEU A 79 11.78 12.98 8.00
C LEU A 79 12.20 11.87 7.02
N ARG A 80 11.98 12.04 5.71
CA ARG A 80 12.25 11.01 4.70
C ARG A 80 13.73 11.01 4.28
N CYS A 81 14.39 9.88 4.47
CA CYS A 81 15.64 9.54 3.79
C CYS A 81 15.33 8.90 2.43
N LEU A 82 14.88 9.69 1.44
CA LEU A 82 14.64 9.23 0.07
C LEU A 82 15.48 10.03 -0.94
N PRO A 83 16.12 9.39 -1.94
CA PRO A 83 16.41 10.05 -3.22
C PRO A 83 15.09 10.35 -3.96
N ASP A 84 15.08 11.41 -4.75
CA ASP A 84 13.94 11.89 -5.52
C ASP A 84 13.39 10.78 -6.44
N SER A 85 12.14 10.35 -6.19
CA SER A 85 11.16 9.73 -7.12
C SER A 85 10.48 8.47 -6.55
N PRO A 86 9.15 8.47 -6.35
CA PRO A 86 8.38 7.24 -6.14
C PRO A 86 8.09 6.51 -7.46
N THR A 87 8.25 5.18 -7.49
CA THR A 87 7.95 4.29 -8.63
C THR A 87 6.44 4.02 -8.79
N GLY A 88 5.63 5.07 -8.79
CA GLY A 88 4.18 4.98 -8.91
C GLY A 88 3.57 6.35 -8.72
N GLU A 89 2.51 6.66 -9.46
CA GLU A 89 1.88 7.98 -9.47
C GLU A 89 1.69 8.50 -8.04
N GLU A 90 2.32 9.64 -7.77
CA GLU A 90 2.17 10.35 -6.53
C GLU A 90 0.72 10.84 -6.42
N LEU A 91 -0.18 10.00 -5.88
CA LEU A 91 -1.46 10.45 -5.36
C LEU A 91 -1.24 11.17 -4.02
N SER A 92 -0.41 12.23 -4.05
CA SER A 92 -0.45 13.29 -3.04
C SER A 92 -1.82 14.00 -3.02
N GLN A 93 -2.73 13.66 -3.95
CA GLN A 93 -4.15 13.99 -3.88
C GLN A 93 -5.04 13.02 -4.67
N VAL A 94 -5.52 11.95 -4.04
CA VAL A 94 -6.99 11.73 -4.00
C VAL A 94 -7.47 11.96 -2.58
N CYS A 95 -7.00 13.07 -2.00
CA CYS A 95 -7.84 13.80 -1.09
C CYS A 95 -8.98 14.35 -1.97
N LYS A 96 -10.10 13.63 -2.05
CA LYS A 96 -11.39 14.33 -2.18
C LYS A 96 -11.31 15.43 -1.13
N LYS A 97 -11.45 16.67 -1.60
CA LYS A 97 -11.21 17.93 -0.89
C LYS A 97 -12.23 18.14 0.26
N GLU A 98 -12.32 17.20 1.20
CA GLU A 98 -13.34 17.14 2.26
C GLU A 98 -12.84 16.45 3.54
N TYR A 99 -11.56 16.60 3.92
CA TYR A 99 -11.10 16.19 5.27
C TYR A 99 -10.36 17.29 6.04
N LEU A 100 -10.54 18.56 5.65
CA LEU A 100 -10.21 19.73 6.48
C LEU A 100 -11.40 20.71 6.45
N LYS A 101 -12.37 20.48 7.33
CA LYS A 101 -13.14 21.56 7.97
C LYS A 101 -12.88 21.44 9.46
N CYS A 102 -11.83 22.10 9.92
CA CYS A 102 -11.80 22.76 11.22
C CYS A 102 -11.87 24.26 10.92
#